data_AF-A0A2E9QRI2-F1
#
_entry.id   AF-A0A2E9QRI2-F1
#
_cell.length_a   1.000
_cell.length_b   1.000
_cell.length_c   1.000
_cell.angle_alpha   90.00
_cell.angle_beta   90.00
_cell.angle_gamma   90.00
#
_symmetry.space_group_name_H-M   'P 1'
#
loop_
_entity.id
_entity.type
_entity.pdbx_description
1 polymer ?
#
loop_
_entity_poly.entity_id
_entity_poly.type
_entity_poly.pdbx_seq_one_letter_code
_entity_poly.pdbx_strand_id
1 'polypeptide(L)'
;MKKSNHPQKQMDLVGNINNKKKRLGSQTKLRDFIKEDAPSVAAREVLPDEEVQFVLMSFRLDQDNLCDDTYRAACEMLCGETHKHRILLQPGVAENQTFTWFWPVGTEVITKQAREYGFSALFETQLSDGIRYHVYDRHGGIQPDSYPQVFAGSQEANAKKNQHLVQDLFNACQKDGSRILTVGGVKLGLLICGENNILYNKQSDGNRVSVRHHPGSDIFDDVRVVLNGSHTVMGNWGKLERRFEYLSRDKRFMFYTTNNTKSWWTTSLRVYYDGQRLADGKGVWKDDLYPIKMVEDPQDRFRALVVDVPYRDLS
;
A
#
# COMPACT_ATOMS: atom_id res chain seq x y z
N MET A 1 58.58 4.57 -28.47
CA MET A 1 57.15 4.96 -28.58
C MET A 1 56.75 5.71 -27.33
N LYS A 2 56.34 6.98 -27.46
CA LYS A 2 56.08 7.91 -26.36
C LYS A 2 54.69 7.67 -25.76
N LYS A 3 54.61 7.61 -24.42
CA LYS A 3 53.36 7.56 -23.65
C LYS A 3 52.74 8.97 -23.58
N SER A 4 51.48 9.12 -23.97
CA SER A 4 50.68 10.32 -23.77
C SER A 4 49.80 10.16 -22.53
N ASN A 5 50.08 10.96 -21.50
CA ASN A 5 49.21 11.15 -20.34
C ASN A 5 48.17 12.24 -20.68
N HIS A 6 46.88 11.93 -20.55
CA HIS A 6 45.82 12.92 -20.47
C HIS A 6 45.43 13.16 -19.01
N PRO A 7 45.35 14.43 -18.53
CA PRO A 7 44.86 14.72 -17.20
C PRO A 7 43.33 14.81 -17.17
N GLN A 8 42.72 14.10 -16.22
CA GLN A 8 41.31 14.26 -15.85
C GLN A 8 41.12 15.62 -15.14
N LYS A 9 40.22 16.44 -15.68
CA LYS A 9 39.71 17.64 -15.00
C LYS A 9 38.75 17.23 -13.89
N GLN A 10 39.12 17.59 -12.67
CA GLN A 10 38.27 17.61 -11.48
C GLN A 10 37.33 18.82 -11.62
N MET A 11 36.02 18.60 -11.61
CA MET A 11 35.03 19.68 -11.48
C MET A 11 34.51 19.68 -10.04
N ASP A 12 34.93 20.70 -9.29
CA ASP A 12 34.34 21.06 -8.01
C ASP A 12 32.98 21.72 -8.25
N LEU A 13 31.91 21.12 -7.71
CA LEU A 13 30.61 21.76 -7.58
C LEU A 13 30.32 21.97 -6.09
N VAL A 14 30.75 23.13 -5.61
CA VAL A 14 30.31 23.71 -4.34
C VAL A 14 28.93 24.34 -4.57
N GLY A 15 27.87 23.60 -4.22
CA GLY A 15 26.49 24.08 -4.22
C GLY A 15 26.02 24.44 -2.82
N ASN A 16 26.02 25.74 -2.50
CA ASN A 16 25.43 26.32 -1.30
C ASN A 16 23.92 26.01 -1.21
N ILE A 17 23.50 25.23 -0.22
CA ILE A 17 22.07 25.07 0.13
C ILE A 17 21.73 26.09 1.23
N ASN A 18 21.12 27.19 0.82
CA ASN A 18 20.54 28.18 1.71
C ASN A 18 19.22 27.66 2.28
N ASN A 19 19.21 27.37 3.58
CA ASN A 19 18.02 27.09 4.37
C ASN A 19 17.16 28.36 4.51
N LYS A 20 16.09 28.48 3.73
CA LYS A 20 14.99 29.41 4.02
C LYS A 20 13.81 28.67 4.63
N LYS A 21 13.68 28.79 5.96
CA LYS A 21 12.45 28.50 6.72
C LYS A 21 11.29 29.30 6.11
N LYS A 22 10.34 28.63 5.45
CA LYS A 22 9.02 29.20 5.16
C LYS A 22 8.07 28.83 6.30
N ARG A 23 7.48 29.87 6.90
CA ARG A 23 6.49 29.81 7.98
C ARG A 23 5.23 29.07 7.51
N LEU A 24 4.71 28.21 8.39
CA LEU A 24 3.38 27.60 8.28
C LEU A 24 2.32 28.69 8.11
N GLY A 25 1.56 28.59 7.01
CA GLY A 25 0.35 29.36 6.76
C GLY A 25 -0.83 28.42 6.49
N SER A 26 -1.85 28.53 7.35
CA SER A 26 -3.26 28.16 7.21
C SER A 26 -3.65 26.70 6.88
N GLN A 27 -4.21 26.00 7.88
CA GLN A 27 -4.90 24.71 7.82
C GLN A 27 -6.35 24.78 7.25
N THR A 28 -6.68 25.74 6.38
CA THR A 28 -8.09 26.14 6.18
C THR A 28 -8.75 25.65 4.89
N LYS A 29 -8.28 24.58 4.23
CA LYS A 29 -8.90 24.15 2.94
C LYS A 29 -9.37 22.69 2.84
N LEU A 30 -9.09 21.82 3.80
CA LEU A 30 -9.62 20.44 3.73
C LEU A 30 -11.06 20.32 4.28
N ARG A 31 -11.46 21.20 5.21
CA ARG A 31 -12.80 21.16 5.82
C ARG A 31 -13.93 21.55 4.87
N ASP A 32 -13.65 22.33 3.83
CA ASP A 32 -14.68 22.78 2.89
C ASP A 32 -15.08 21.71 1.85
N PHE A 33 -14.28 20.64 1.71
CA PHE A 33 -14.59 19.52 0.83
C PHE A 33 -15.41 18.40 1.49
N ILE A 34 -15.57 18.42 2.82
CA ILE A 34 -16.32 17.41 3.59
C ILE A 34 -17.70 17.98 3.95
N LYS A 35 -18.44 18.45 2.95
CA LYS A 35 -19.85 18.85 3.09
C LYS A 35 -20.74 18.02 2.16
N GLU A 36 -20.75 16.71 2.38
CA GLU A 36 -21.96 15.93 2.18
C GLU A 36 -22.23 15.24 3.53
N ASP A 37 -23.22 15.74 4.25
CA ASP A 37 -23.78 15.11 5.45
C ASP A 37 -24.46 13.79 5.04
N ALA A 38 -23.66 12.76 4.72
CA ALA A 38 -24.16 11.41 4.76
C ALA A 38 -24.50 11.12 6.23
N PRO A 39 -25.74 10.70 6.56
CA PRO A 39 -26.06 10.31 7.92
C PRO A 39 -25.04 9.27 8.36
N SER A 40 -24.55 9.39 9.60
CA SER A 40 -23.71 8.39 10.27
C SER A 40 -24.49 7.08 10.35
N VAL A 41 -24.53 6.32 9.27
CA VAL A 41 -25.06 4.97 9.25
C VAL A 41 -24.03 4.13 9.98
N ALA A 42 -24.42 3.61 11.16
CA ALA A 42 -23.57 2.68 11.89
C ALA A 42 -23.09 1.59 10.93
N ALA A 43 -21.78 1.34 10.91
CA ALA A 43 -21.18 0.33 10.06
C ALA A 43 -21.94 -0.99 10.27
N ARG A 44 -22.55 -1.50 9.20
CA ARG A 44 -23.28 -2.77 9.26
C ARG A 44 -22.28 -3.86 9.64
N GLU A 45 -22.59 -4.59 10.71
CA GLU A 45 -21.81 -5.74 11.14
C GLU A 45 -21.81 -6.81 10.04
N VAL A 46 -20.61 -7.29 9.69
CA VAL A 46 -20.43 -8.40 8.76
C VAL A 46 -20.63 -9.70 9.53
N LEU A 47 -21.48 -10.59 9.03
CA LEU A 47 -21.76 -11.85 9.73
C LEU A 47 -20.61 -12.85 9.51
N PRO A 48 -20.30 -13.75 10.46
CA PRO A 48 -19.19 -14.71 10.35
C PRO A 48 -19.21 -15.61 9.10
N ASP A 49 -20.40 -15.96 8.61
CA ASP A 49 -20.57 -16.82 7.43
C ASP A 49 -20.59 -16.04 6.11
N GLU A 50 -20.48 -14.71 6.16
CA GLU A 50 -20.36 -13.88 4.96
C GLU A 50 -18.91 -13.86 4.46
N GLU A 51 -18.74 -13.73 3.15
CA GLU A 51 -17.43 -13.56 2.54
C GLU A 51 -17.09 -12.08 2.39
N VAL A 52 -15.80 -11.78 2.48
CA VAL A 52 -15.21 -10.49 2.14
C VAL A 52 -14.29 -10.69 0.94
N GLN A 53 -14.52 -9.89 -0.10
CA GLN A 53 -13.73 -9.89 -1.31
C GLN A 53 -12.68 -8.77 -1.22
N PHE A 54 -11.42 -9.15 -1.13
CA PHE A 54 -10.30 -8.22 -1.27
C PHE A 54 -9.92 -8.08 -2.74
N VAL A 55 -9.78 -6.85 -3.20
CA VAL A 55 -9.37 -6.54 -4.57
C VAL A 55 -8.07 -5.75 -4.51
N LEU A 56 -6.95 -6.37 -4.86
CA LEU A 56 -5.65 -5.72 -4.96
C LEU A 56 -5.45 -5.28 -6.40
N MET A 57 -5.37 -3.97 -6.64
CA MET A 57 -5.27 -3.42 -7.98
C MET A 57 -3.88 -2.87 -8.26
N SER A 58 -3.40 -2.95 -9.50
CA SER A 58 -2.14 -2.38 -9.96
C SER A 58 -2.29 -1.83 -11.37
N PHE A 59 -1.84 -0.60 -11.59
CA PHE A 59 -1.91 0.07 -12.89
C PHE A 59 -0.55 0.13 -13.58
N ARG A 60 -0.62 0.23 -14.91
CA ARG A 60 0.53 0.44 -15.77
C ARG A 60 0.86 1.93 -15.89
N LEU A 61 2.07 2.33 -15.51
CA LEU A 61 2.54 3.72 -15.46
C LEU A 61 3.27 4.16 -16.72
N ASP A 62 3.63 3.25 -17.62
CA ASP A 62 4.30 3.58 -18.90
C ASP A 62 3.29 3.78 -20.05
N GLN A 63 2.03 4.01 -19.73
CA GLN A 63 0.99 4.39 -20.69
C GLN A 63 0.69 5.88 -20.56
N ASP A 64 0.45 6.54 -21.69
CA ASP A 64 0.03 7.95 -21.70
C ASP A 64 -1.26 8.11 -20.91
N ASN A 65 -1.15 8.79 -19.76
CA ASN A 65 -2.22 9.21 -18.86
C ASN A 65 -3.23 8.10 -18.58
N LEU A 66 -3.04 7.37 -17.49
CA LEU A 66 -4.15 6.66 -16.86
C LEU A 66 -5.29 7.69 -16.67
N CYS A 67 -6.35 7.61 -17.45
CA CYS A 67 -7.49 8.51 -17.35
C CYS A 67 -8.53 7.92 -16.40
N ASP A 68 -9.47 8.75 -15.91
CA ASP A 68 -10.62 8.33 -15.11
C ASP A 68 -11.35 7.11 -15.73
N ASP A 69 -11.42 7.05 -17.05
CA ASP A 69 -12.06 5.94 -17.78
C ASP A 69 -11.32 4.61 -17.60
N THR A 70 -9.99 4.62 -17.42
CA THR A 70 -9.23 3.38 -17.12
C THR A 70 -9.59 2.86 -15.73
N TYR A 71 -9.69 3.77 -14.75
CA TYR A 71 -10.10 3.38 -13.40
C TYR A 71 -11.56 2.89 -13.36
N ARG A 72 -12.46 3.56 -14.09
CA ARG A 72 -13.85 3.11 -14.26
C ARG A 72 -13.90 1.73 -14.90
N ALA A 73 -13.22 1.53 -16.03
CA ALA A 73 -13.17 0.24 -16.70
C ALA A 73 -12.63 -0.88 -15.79
N ALA A 74 -11.62 -0.56 -14.95
CA ALA A 74 -11.14 -1.50 -13.94
C ALA A 74 -12.23 -1.85 -12.92
N CYS A 75 -12.95 -0.85 -12.39
CA CYS A 75 -14.05 -1.10 -11.48
C CYS A 75 -15.17 -1.93 -12.12
N GLU A 76 -15.57 -1.63 -13.36
CA GLU A 76 -16.58 -2.39 -14.12
C GLU A 76 -16.18 -3.86 -14.26
N MET A 77 -14.93 -4.12 -14.66
CA MET A 77 -14.43 -5.49 -14.82
C MET A 77 -14.34 -6.24 -13.49
N LEU A 78 -13.89 -5.57 -12.43
CA LEU A 78 -13.72 -6.18 -11.11
C LEU A 78 -15.05 -6.37 -10.36
N CYS A 79 -16.06 -5.59 -10.72
CA CYS A 79 -17.35 -5.56 -10.04
C CYS A 79 -18.51 -6.13 -10.88
N GLY A 80 -18.23 -6.78 -12.00
CA GLY A 80 -19.25 -7.41 -12.84
C GLY A 80 -20.05 -8.51 -12.12
N GLU A 81 -19.45 -9.14 -11.11
CA GLU A 81 -20.14 -10.05 -10.19
C GLU A 81 -20.57 -9.30 -8.92
N THR A 82 -21.79 -9.56 -8.47
CA THR A 82 -22.30 -9.00 -7.22
C THR A 82 -21.60 -9.66 -6.04
N HIS A 83 -20.97 -8.86 -5.18
CA HIS A 83 -20.37 -9.32 -3.94
C HIS A 83 -20.86 -8.46 -2.78
N LYS A 84 -21.19 -9.09 -1.65
CA LYS A 84 -21.83 -8.39 -0.53
C LYS A 84 -20.88 -7.42 0.16
N HIS A 85 -19.62 -7.80 0.32
CA HIS A 85 -18.59 -6.98 0.99
C HIS A 85 -17.32 -6.95 0.16
N ARG A 86 -16.98 -5.79 -0.40
CA ARG A 86 -15.79 -5.63 -1.24
C ARG A 86 -14.88 -4.57 -0.65
N ILE A 87 -13.61 -4.89 -0.53
CA ILE A 87 -12.55 -3.98 -0.07
C ILE A 87 -11.53 -3.83 -1.19
N LEU A 88 -11.42 -2.62 -1.75
CA LEU A 88 -10.42 -2.28 -2.74
C LEU A 88 -9.14 -1.78 -2.04
N LEU A 89 -8.03 -2.47 -2.28
CA LEU A 89 -6.71 -2.14 -1.76
C LEU A 89 -5.86 -1.56 -2.88
N GLN A 90 -5.55 -0.27 -2.79
CA GLN A 90 -4.80 0.43 -3.81
C GLN A 90 -3.30 0.55 -3.49
N PRO A 91 -2.46 0.61 -4.53
CA PRO A 91 -1.06 0.90 -4.38
C PRO A 91 -0.80 2.34 -3.91
N GLY A 92 0.46 2.62 -3.58
CA GLY A 92 0.86 3.97 -3.22
C GLY A 92 1.04 4.86 -4.45
N VAL A 93 0.82 6.16 -4.29
CA VAL A 93 1.07 7.21 -5.28
C VAL A 93 2.57 7.35 -5.54
N ALA A 94 3.00 7.14 -6.78
CA ALA A 94 4.39 7.37 -7.16
C ALA A 94 4.71 8.87 -7.13
N GLU A 95 5.61 9.29 -6.23
CA GLU A 95 6.20 10.63 -6.27
C GLU A 95 7.33 10.62 -7.29
N ASN A 96 7.10 11.14 -8.50
CA ASN A 96 8.21 11.39 -9.41
C ASN A 96 8.02 12.71 -10.14
N GLN A 97 8.83 13.72 -9.77
CA GLN A 97 8.81 15.05 -10.38
C GLN A 97 9.20 15.04 -11.88
N THR A 98 9.76 13.94 -12.36
CA THR A 98 10.15 13.73 -13.77
C THR A 98 9.07 13.10 -14.61
N PHE A 99 8.02 12.56 -13.99
CA PHE A 99 6.91 11.93 -14.68
C PHE A 99 5.62 12.65 -14.33
N THR A 100 4.89 13.13 -15.32
CA THR A 100 3.59 13.79 -15.15
C THR A 100 2.46 12.83 -14.75
N TRP A 101 2.79 11.60 -14.35
CA TRP A 101 1.82 10.59 -13.92
C TRP A 101 1.37 10.90 -12.50
N PHE A 102 0.48 11.87 -12.35
CA PHE A 102 -0.33 11.97 -11.14
C PHE A 102 -1.11 10.67 -10.99
N TRP A 103 -1.27 10.19 -9.75
CA TRP A 103 -2.24 9.14 -9.47
C TRP A 103 -3.55 9.51 -10.15
N PRO A 104 -4.09 8.66 -11.04
CA PRO A 104 -4.96 9.16 -12.11
C PRO A 104 -6.32 9.61 -11.63
N VAL A 105 -6.65 9.37 -10.38
CA VAL A 105 -7.97 9.56 -9.84
C VAL A 105 -7.81 10.23 -8.48
N GLY A 106 -8.03 11.55 -8.44
CA GLY A 106 -8.11 12.25 -7.17
C GLY A 106 -9.13 11.58 -6.24
N THR A 107 -9.12 11.95 -4.96
CA THR A 107 -10.04 11.41 -3.96
C THR A 107 -11.48 11.33 -4.45
N GLU A 108 -11.94 12.34 -5.19
CA GLU A 108 -13.27 12.40 -5.78
C GLU A 108 -13.57 11.22 -6.72
N VAL A 109 -12.66 10.90 -7.64
CA VAL A 109 -12.90 9.83 -8.61
C VAL A 109 -12.89 8.47 -7.91
N ILE A 110 -11.94 8.21 -7.01
CA ILE A 110 -11.90 6.95 -6.24
C ILE A 110 -13.19 6.77 -5.45
N THR A 111 -13.61 7.79 -4.70
CA THR A 111 -14.80 7.71 -3.85
C THR A 111 -16.11 7.67 -4.65
N LYS A 112 -16.19 8.36 -5.80
CA LYS A 112 -17.33 8.24 -6.74
C LYS A 112 -17.48 6.81 -7.23
N GLN A 113 -16.40 6.19 -7.69
CA GLN A 113 -16.42 4.82 -8.20
C GLN A 113 -16.67 3.82 -7.07
N ALA A 114 -16.11 4.05 -5.88
CA ALA A 114 -16.40 3.24 -4.70
C ALA A 114 -17.89 3.24 -4.33
N ARG A 115 -18.53 4.40 -4.40
CA ARG A 115 -19.98 4.56 -4.22
C ARG A 115 -20.77 3.83 -5.32
N GLU A 116 -20.37 4.00 -6.57
CA GLU A 116 -21.04 3.43 -7.75
C GLU A 116 -21.00 1.89 -7.77
N TYR A 117 -19.86 1.29 -7.44
CA TYR A 117 -19.68 -0.17 -7.46
C TYR A 117 -19.73 -0.83 -6.06
N GLY A 118 -20.08 -0.07 -5.02
CA GLY A 118 -20.41 -0.58 -3.69
C GLY A 118 -19.25 -1.16 -2.87
N PHE A 119 -18.02 -0.65 -3.04
CA PHE A 119 -16.83 -1.09 -2.30
C PHE A 119 -16.35 -0.08 -1.26
N SER A 120 -15.81 -0.58 -0.15
CA SER A 120 -14.93 0.23 0.72
C SER A 120 -13.52 0.22 0.13
N ALA A 121 -12.72 1.26 0.38
CA ALA A 121 -11.40 1.40 -0.24
C ALA A 121 -10.33 1.89 0.75
N LEU A 122 -9.11 1.40 0.56
CA LEU A 122 -7.90 1.92 1.17
C LEU A 122 -6.96 2.39 0.05
N PHE A 123 -6.70 3.68 -0.01
CA PHE A 123 -5.99 4.30 -1.12
C PHE A 123 -5.14 5.47 -0.68
N GLU A 124 -4.15 5.83 -1.48
CA GLU A 124 -3.24 6.92 -1.17
C GLU A 124 -3.48 8.11 -2.09
N THR A 125 -3.32 9.32 -1.55
CA THR A 125 -3.46 10.56 -2.34
C THR A 125 -2.35 11.55 -1.99
N GLN A 126 -2.05 12.42 -2.95
CA GLN A 126 -1.15 13.56 -2.75
C GLN A 126 -1.95 14.76 -2.25
N LEU A 127 -1.63 15.22 -1.03
CA LEU A 127 -2.11 16.48 -0.48
C LEU A 127 -1.01 17.54 -0.59
N SER A 128 -1.38 18.80 -0.32
CA SER A 128 -0.43 19.92 -0.34
C SER A 128 0.73 19.79 0.64
N ASP A 129 0.56 18.98 1.70
CA ASP A 129 1.52 18.78 2.78
C ASP A 129 2.09 17.35 2.83
N GLY A 130 1.87 16.55 1.78
CA GLY A 130 2.48 15.24 1.62
C GLY A 130 1.51 14.17 1.10
N ILE A 131 2.04 12.96 0.93
CA ILE A 131 1.30 11.78 0.49
C ILE A 131 0.74 11.03 1.70
N ARG A 132 -0.52 10.61 1.65
CA ARG A 132 -1.19 9.90 2.76
C ARG A 132 -2.19 8.87 2.28
N TYR A 133 -2.28 7.77 3.01
CA TYR A 133 -3.36 6.80 2.86
C TYR A 133 -4.65 7.30 3.53
N HIS A 134 -5.78 6.97 2.92
CA HIS A 134 -7.14 7.29 3.34
C HIS A 134 -8.01 6.04 3.32
N VAL A 135 -8.96 5.98 4.23
CA VAL A 135 -10.03 4.98 4.23
C VAL A 135 -11.30 5.63 3.69
N TYR A 136 -11.93 4.97 2.73
CA TYR A 136 -13.31 5.23 2.33
C TYR A 136 -14.17 4.05 2.74
N ASP A 137 -15.19 4.31 3.55
CA ASP A 137 -16.23 3.34 3.85
C ASP A 137 -17.43 3.57 2.93
N ARG A 138 -17.96 2.51 2.32
CA ARG A 138 -19.09 2.63 1.38
C ARG A 138 -20.38 3.16 1.99
N HIS A 139 -20.55 3.03 3.31
CA HIS A 139 -21.73 3.50 4.04
C HIS A 139 -21.46 4.80 4.80
N GLY A 140 -20.21 5.01 5.25
CA GLY A 140 -19.79 6.17 6.05
C GLY A 140 -19.03 7.27 5.29
N GLY A 141 -18.65 7.04 4.04
CA GLY A 141 -17.83 7.97 3.26
C GLY A 141 -16.35 7.95 3.66
N ILE A 142 -15.64 9.03 3.30
CA ILE A 142 -14.22 9.17 3.61
C ILE A 142 -14.01 9.39 5.12
N GLN A 143 -13.11 8.61 5.71
CA GLN A 143 -12.75 8.75 7.11
C GLN A 143 -11.83 9.97 7.31
N PRO A 144 -11.92 10.67 8.46
CA PRO A 144 -11.17 11.90 8.70
C PRO A 144 -9.66 11.67 8.89
N ASP A 145 -9.28 10.49 9.36
CA ASP A 145 -7.89 10.14 9.60
C ASP A 145 -7.16 9.83 8.29
N SER A 146 -5.87 10.15 8.27
CA SER A 146 -5.00 9.87 7.14
C SER A 146 -3.62 9.47 7.63
N TYR A 147 -2.92 8.65 6.85
CA TYR A 147 -1.74 7.93 7.32
C TYR A 147 -0.53 8.27 6.43
N PRO A 148 0.39 9.14 6.89
CA PRO A 148 1.60 9.46 6.14
C PRO A 148 2.64 8.34 6.29
N GLN A 149 3.61 8.25 5.39
CA GLN A 149 4.78 7.39 5.56
C GLN A 149 5.74 7.97 6.61
N VAL A 150 6.32 7.11 7.46
CA VAL A 150 7.26 7.49 8.54
C VAL A 150 8.72 7.49 8.06
N PHE A 151 9.13 6.50 7.25
CA PHE A 151 10.45 6.42 6.61
C PHE A 151 10.40 5.56 5.35
N ALA A 152 11.37 5.74 4.46
CA ALA A 152 11.45 5.01 3.18
C ALA A 152 12.56 3.96 3.14
N GLY A 153 13.71 4.27 3.75
CA GLY A 153 14.90 3.44 3.60
C GLY A 153 15.22 2.58 4.80
N SER A 154 15.83 1.42 4.56
CA SER A 154 16.52 0.68 5.63
C SER A 154 17.66 1.50 6.27
N GLN A 155 18.30 2.41 5.52
CA GLN A 155 19.30 3.32 6.05
C GLN A 155 18.69 4.31 7.04
N GLU A 156 17.52 4.87 6.72
CA GLU A 156 16.78 5.77 7.60
C GLU A 156 16.33 5.05 8.87
N ALA A 157 15.74 3.86 8.73
CA ALA A 157 15.31 3.03 9.85
C ALA A 157 16.48 2.56 10.74
N ASN A 158 17.71 2.50 10.22
CA ASN A 158 18.90 2.14 10.98
C ASN A 158 19.61 3.32 11.64
N ALA A 159 19.35 4.55 11.19
CA ALA A 159 20.08 5.71 11.65
C ALA A 159 19.78 5.95 13.14
N LYS A 160 20.82 6.07 13.98
CA LYS A 160 20.67 6.29 15.43
C LYS A 160 19.74 7.47 15.75
N LYS A 161 19.82 8.56 14.97
CA LYS A 161 18.96 9.74 15.10
C LYS A 161 17.47 9.47 14.84
N ASN A 162 17.14 8.40 14.12
CA ASN A 162 15.79 8.02 13.70
C ASN A 162 15.24 6.82 14.48
N GLN A 163 15.92 6.35 15.54
CA GLN A 163 15.42 5.23 16.36
C GLN A 163 14.03 5.50 16.93
N HIS A 164 13.73 6.75 17.28
CA HIS A 164 12.40 7.17 17.71
C HIS A 164 11.34 6.92 16.65
N LEU A 165 11.62 7.16 15.36
CA LEU A 165 10.66 6.89 14.27
C LEU A 165 10.31 5.40 14.16
N VAL A 166 11.28 4.52 14.37
CA VAL A 166 11.05 3.06 14.39
C VAL A 166 10.22 2.67 15.61
N GLN A 167 10.52 3.25 16.77
CA GLN A 167 9.75 3.03 18.01
C GLN A 167 8.31 3.52 17.88
N ASP A 168 8.09 4.70 17.30
CA ASP A 168 6.77 5.29 17.09
C ASP A 168 5.95 4.44 16.12
N LEU A 169 6.55 3.98 15.01
CA LEU A 169 5.89 3.06 14.09
C LEU A 169 5.60 1.71 14.74
N PHE A 170 6.54 1.15 15.53
CA PHE A 170 6.33 -0.09 16.26
C PHE A 170 5.10 0.01 17.18
N ASN A 171 5.01 1.08 17.97
CA ASN A 171 3.88 1.35 18.85
C ASN A 171 2.58 1.52 18.06
N ALA A 172 2.64 2.20 16.91
CA ALA A 172 1.48 2.37 16.03
C ALA A 172 0.99 1.06 15.40
N CYS A 173 1.84 0.04 15.29
CA CYS A 173 1.49 -1.30 14.81
C CYS A 173 1.01 -2.26 15.91
N GLN A 174 1.04 -1.85 17.19
CA GLN A 174 0.49 -2.65 18.27
C GLN A 174 -1.04 -2.53 18.32
N LYS A 175 -1.68 -3.39 19.13
CA LYS A 175 -3.12 -3.39 19.36
C LYS A 175 -3.67 -1.98 19.60
N ASP A 176 -4.77 -1.65 18.90
CA ASP A 176 -5.43 -0.34 18.92
C ASP A 176 -4.54 0.84 18.47
N GLY A 177 -3.37 0.56 17.88
CA GLY A 177 -2.45 1.56 17.34
C GLY A 177 -2.92 2.13 16.00
N SER A 178 -2.35 3.28 15.62
CA SER A 178 -2.79 4.05 14.44
C SER A 178 -2.49 3.40 13.08
N ARG A 179 -1.77 2.28 13.04
CA ARG A 179 -1.59 1.46 11.84
C ARG A 179 -2.58 0.31 11.73
N ILE A 180 -3.52 0.18 12.66
CA ILE A 180 -4.64 -0.76 12.58
C ILE A 180 -5.89 0.01 12.18
N LEU A 181 -6.34 -0.25 10.96
CA LEU A 181 -7.43 0.47 10.30
C LEU A 181 -8.66 -0.43 10.22
N THR A 182 -9.86 0.15 10.28
CA THR A 182 -11.07 -0.59 9.92
C THR A 182 -11.51 -0.18 8.53
N VAL A 183 -11.54 -1.12 7.59
CA VAL A 183 -11.98 -0.89 6.20
C VAL A 183 -13.09 -1.87 5.87
N GLY A 184 -14.30 -1.39 5.58
CA GLY A 184 -15.44 -2.25 5.28
C GLY A 184 -15.76 -3.27 6.38
N GLY A 185 -15.54 -2.91 7.65
CA GLY A 185 -15.75 -3.78 8.81
C GLY A 185 -14.62 -4.77 9.11
N VAL A 186 -13.50 -4.73 8.38
CA VAL A 186 -12.32 -5.58 8.62
C VAL A 186 -11.20 -4.76 9.25
N LYS A 187 -10.58 -5.28 10.32
CA LYS A 187 -9.34 -4.73 10.88
C LYS A 187 -8.13 -5.13 10.04
N LEU A 188 -7.35 -4.15 9.61
CA LEU A 188 -6.21 -4.31 8.72
C LEU A 188 -4.99 -3.54 9.24
N GLY A 189 -3.83 -4.19 9.27
CA GLY A 189 -2.54 -3.55 9.51
C GLY A 189 -1.99 -2.86 8.26
N LEU A 190 -1.53 -1.62 8.35
CA LEU A 190 -0.99 -0.86 7.23
C LEU A 190 0.51 -0.59 7.40
N LEU A 191 1.29 -0.94 6.37
CA LEU A 191 2.65 -0.44 6.17
C LEU A 191 2.74 0.29 4.83
N ILE A 192 3.32 1.48 4.81
CA ILE A 192 3.42 2.30 3.60
C ILE A 192 4.83 2.17 3.03
N CYS A 193 4.91 1.61 1.81
CA CYS A 193 6.12 1.51 1.01
C CYS A 193 7.30 0.94 1.82
N GLY A 194 8.31 1.76 2.08
CA GLY A 194 9.52 1.41 2.80
C GLY A 194 9.36 1.15 4.31
N GLU A 195 8.18 1.36 4.89
CA GLU A 195 7.92 1.11 6.31
C GLU A 195 8.13 -0.34 6.72
N ASN A 196 8.03 -1.29 5.78
CA ASN A 196 8.39 -2.68 6.05
C ASN A 196 9.87 -2.86 6.47
N ASN A 197 10.72 -1.84 6.34
CA ASN A 197 12.06 -1.82 6.92
C ASN A 197 12.07 -1.68 8.45
N ILE A 198 10.92 -1.52 9.12
CA ILE A 198 10.74 -1.85 10.54
C ILE A 198 11.14 -3.30 10.82
N LEU A 199 11.00 -4.18 9.82
CA LEU A 199 11.51 -5.54 9.86
C LEU A 199 12.97 -5.58 9.40
N TYR A 200 13.78 -6.35 10.11
CA TYR A 200 15.17 -6.60 9.83
C TYR A 200 15.37 -8.06 9.42
N ASN A 201 16.10 -8.29 8.32
CA ASN A 201 16.54 -9.62 7.92
C ASN A 201 17.96 -9.84 8.44
N LYS A 202 18.13 -10.83 9.32
CA LYS A 202 19.45 -11.29 9.76
C LYS A 202 20.05 -12.18 8.67
N GLN A 203 20.86 -11.59 7.80
CA GLN A 203 21.39 -12.30 6.62
C GLN A 203 22.26 -13.50 6.96
N SER A 204 23.04 -13.42 8.05
CA SER A 204 23.87 -14.51 8.55
C SER A 204 23.09 -15.70 9.09
N ASP A 205 21.76 -15.59 9.17
CA ASP A 205 20.83 -16.58 9.72
C ASP A 205 19.70 -16.85 8.71
N GLY A 206 20.08 -17.13 7.45
CA GLY A 206 19.14 -17.47 6.39
C GLY A 206 18.12 -16.37 6.05
N ASN A 207 18.44 -15.09 6.32
CA ASN A 207 17.51 -13.95 6.25
C ASN A 207 16.33 -14.00 7.24
N ARG A 208 16.50 -14.67 8.40
CA ARG A 208 15.50 -14.67 9.49
C ARG A 208 15.03 -13.25 9.80
N VAL A 209 13.72 -13.08 9.88
CA VAL A 209 13.09 -11.78 10.11
C VAL A 209 12.85 -11.55 11.59
N SER A 210 13.07 -10.31 12.03
CA SER A 210 12.73 -9.83 13.37
C SER A 210 12.36 -8.35 13.32
N VAL A 211 11.57 -7.87 14.28
CA VAL A 211 11.30 -6.44 14.43
C VAL A 211 12.58 -5.71 14.85
N ARG A 212 12.94 -4.65 14.12
CA ARG A 212 14.14 -3.85 14.38
C ARG A 212 14.01 -3.19 15.75
N HIS A 213 15.08 -3.27 16.55
CA HIS A 213 15.14 -2.77 17.94
C HIS A 213 14.20 -3.45 18.94
N HIS A 214 13.39 -4.41 18.52
CA HIS A 214 12.46 -5.18 19.37
C HIS A 214 12.58 -6.68 19.09
N PRO A 215 13.75 -7.31 19.33
CA PRO A 215 13.90 -8.74 19.08
C PRO A 215 12.97 -9.54 19.99
N GLY A 216 12.16 -10.43 19.39
CA GLY A 216 11.19 -11.25 20.11
C GLY A 216 9.79 -10.64 20.20
N SER A 217 9.61 -9.38 19.83
CA SER A 217 8.30 -8.77 19.63
C SER A 217 7.77 -9.01 18.22
N ASP A 218 6.48 -8.80 18.04
CA ASP A 218 5.81 -8.82 16.75
C ASP A 218 5.00 -7.54 16.52
N ILE A 219 4.53 -7.36 15.29
CA ILE A 219 3.66 -6.27 14.87
C ILE A 219 2.38 -6.85 14.28
N PHE A 220 1.26 -6.15 14.51
CA PHE A 220 -0.05 -6.54 13.99
C PHE A 220 -0.60 -7.88 14.55
N ASP A 221 -0.28 -8.21 15.80
CA ASP A 221 -0.67 -9.47 16.47
C ASP A 221 -2.20 -9.69 16.53
N ASP A 222 -2.98 -8.61 16.48
CA ASP A 222 -4.43 -8.59 16.62
C ASP A 222 -5.19 -8.40 15.30
N VAL A 223 -4.52 -8.48 14.14
CA VAL A 223 -5.18 -8.41 12.83
C VAL A 223 -4.90 -9.65 11.98
N ARG A 224 -5.88 -9.97 11.12
CA ARG A 224 -5.81 -11.09 10.16
C ARG A 224 -5.41 -10.66 8.75
N VAL A 225 -5.28 -9.36 8.51
CA VAL A 225 -4.91 -8.80 7.21
C VAL A 225 -3.89 -7.70 7.39
N VAL A 226 -2.81 -7.74 6.61
CA VAL A 226 -1.85 -6.64 6.50
C VAL A 226 -1.73 -6.22 5.04
N LEU A 227 -1.72 -4.91 4.79
CA LEU A 227 -1.37 -4.33 3.51
C LEU A 227 0.00 -3.67 3.61
N ASN A 228 0.87 -3.97 2.63
CA ASN A 228 1.97 -3.08 2.27
C ASN A 228 1.77 -2.53 0.86
N GLY A 229 1.16 -1.35 0.78
CA GLY A 229 1.04 -0.60 -0.47
C GLY A 229 2.28 0.23 -0.73
N SER A 230 2.79 0.25 -1.96
CA SER A 230 4.08 0.89 -2.29
C SER A 230 3.99 1.84 -3.47
N HIS A 231 4.72 2.96 -3.38
CA HIS A 231 4.84 4.01 -4.40
C HIS A 231 5.60 3.55 -5.64
N THR A 232 6.52 2.59 -5.47
CA THR A 232 7.40 2.13 -6.55
C THR A 232 7.66 0.64 -6.40
N VAL A 233 8.12 0.01 -7.49
CA VAL A 233 8.57 -1.37 -7.42
C VAL A 233 9.73 -1.49 -6.42
N MET A 234 9.50 -2.26 -5.37
CA MET A 234 10.53 -2.52 -4.39
C MET A 234 11.64 -3.42 -4.94
N GLY A 235 12.88 -3.10 -4.59
CA GLY A 235 14.04 -3.93 -4.88
C GLY A 235 14.29 -5.02 -3.83
N ASN A 236 15.30 -5.86 -4.09
CA ASN A 236 15.77 -6.89 -3.15
C ASN A 236 14.68 -7.89 -2.69
N TRP A 237 14.00 -8.48 -3.68
CA TRP A 237 12.88 -9.39 -3.46
C TRP A 237 13.18 -10.53 -2.49
N GLY A 238 14.39 -11.10 -2.49
CA GLY A 238 14.73 -12.16 -1.54
C GLY A 238 14.61 -11.75 -0.06
N LYS A 239 14.86 -10.48 0.29
CA LYS A 239 14.61 -9.97 1.66
C LYS A 239 13.14 -9.65 1.90
N LEU A 240 12.49 -9.08 0.89
CA LEU A 240 11.11 -8.64 0.96
C LEU A 240 10.14 -9.83 1.06
N GLU A 241 10.39 -10.90 0.30
CA GLU A 241 9.66 -12.17 0.38
C GLU A 241 9.69 -12.71 1.81
N ARG A 242 10.86 -12.78 2.45
CA ARG A 242 10.95 -13.21 3.86
C ARG A 242 10.16 -12.32 4.82
N ARG A 243 10.05 -11.01 4.55
CA ARG A 243 9.22 -10.11 5.36
C ARG A 243 7.74 -10.34 5.14
N PHE A 244 7.31 -10.64 3.92
CA PHE A 244 5.91 -10.94 3.62
C PHE A 244 5.49 -12.31 4.14
N GLU A 245 6.37 -13.31 4.09
CA GLU A 245 6.21 -14.58 4.78
C GLU A 245 6.06 -14.36 6.29
N TYR A 246 6.94 -13.54 6.89
CA TYR A 246 6.84 -13.18 8.31
C TYR A 246 5.52 -12.48 8.63
N LEU A 247 5.10 -11.50 7.84
CA LEU A 247 3.87 -10.72 8.09
C LEU A 247 2.59 -11.56 7.91
N SER A 248 2.64 -12.62 7.11
CA SER A 248 1.51 -13.53 6.87
C SER A 248 1.44 -14.72 7.82
N ARG A 249 2.38 -14.89 8.76
CA ARG A 249 2.35 -16.01 9.70
C ARG A 249 1.11 -16.01 10.59
N ASP A 250 0.87 -17.15 11.23
CA ASP A 250 -0.24 -17.33 12.18
C ASP A 250 -1.60 -17.08 11.51
N LYS A 251 -1.77 -17.67 10.31
CA LYS A 251 -2.99 -17.60 9.49
C LYS A 251 -3.39 -16.15 9.12
N ARG A 252 -2.41 -15.29 8.86
CA ARG A 252 -2.63 -13.90 8.46
C ARG A 252 -2.49 -13.73 6.95
N PHE A 253 -3.33 -12.93 6.34
CA PHE A 253 -3.11 -12.45 4.98
C PHE A 253 -2.08 -11.32 4.97
N MET A 254 -1.14 -11.40 4.03
CA MET A 254 -0.27 -10.28 3.68
C MET A 254 -0.47 -9.93 2.21
N PHE A 255 -0.98 -8.72 1.99
CA PHE A 255 -1.22 -8.13 0.68
C PHE A 255 -0.14 -7.13 0.35
N TYR A 256 0.34 -7.19 -0.88
CA TYR A 256 1.25 -6.19 -1.42
C TYR A 256 0.72 -5.71 -2.77
N THR A 257 0.67 -4.39 -2.93
CA THR A 257 0.38 -3.77 -4.23
C THR A 257 1.27 -2.56 -4.49
N THR A 258 1.75 -2.45 -5.72
CA THR A 258 2.41 -1.26 -6.27
C THR A 258 1.98 -1.06 -7.72
N ASN A 259 2.05 0.16 -8.22
CA ASN A 259 1.94 0.40 -9.65
C ASN A 259 3.24 0.04 -10.37
N ASN A 260 3.15 -0.21 -11.67
CA ASN A 260 4.28 -0.76 -12.39
C ASN A 260 4.42 -0.30 -13.84
N THR A 261 5.54 -0.64 -14.47
CA THR A 261 5.74 -0.59 -15.91
C THR A 261 5.64 -2.00 -16.50
N LYS A 262 5.42 -2.11 -17.82
CA LYS A 262 5.17 -3.37 -18.54
C LYS A 262 6.10 -4.55 -18.17
N SER A 263 7.37 -4.27 -17.90
CA SER A 263 8.41 -5.28 -17.68
C SER A 263 8.37 -5.96 -16.31
N TRP A 264 7.47 -5.54 -15.41
CA TRP A 264 7.57 -5.90 -14.00
C TRP A 264 6.26 -6.33 -13.34
N TRP A 265 5.17 -6.56 -14.08
CA TRP A 265 3.86 -6.98 -13.51
C TRP A 265 3.95 -8.04 -12.41
N THR A 266 4.85 -8.99 -12.58
CA THR A 266 5.19 -10.07 -11.66
C THR A 266 5.52 -9.63 -10.23
N THR A 267 5.94 -8.38 -10.06
CA THR A 267 6.36 -7.79 -8.79
C THR A 267 5.37 -6.74 -8.31
N SER A 268 4.23 -6.54 -9.00
CA SER A 268 3.30 -5.46 -8.67
C SER A 268 2.23 -5.86 -7.67
N LEU A 269 1.81 -7.12 -7.69
CA LEU A 269 0.77 -7.68 -6.83
C LEU A 269 1.29 -8.94 -6.17
N ARG A 270 1.03 -9.12 -4.86
CA ARG A 270 1.29 -10.38 -4.16
C ARG A 270 0.30 -10.62 -3.03
N VAL A 271 -0.03 -11.89 -2.85
CA VAL A 271 -0.86 -12.40 -1.76
C VAL A 271 -0.09 -13.52 -1.06
N TYR A 272 0.05 -13.40 0.25
CA TYR A 272 0.56 -14.47 1.10
C TYR A 272 -0.46 -14.81 2.19
N TYR A 273 -0.42 -16.06 2.62
CA TYR A 273 -1.18 -16.56 3.76
C TYR A 273 -0.35 -17.60 4.49
N ASP A 274 -0.30 -17.51 5.82
CA ASP A 274 0.42 -18.43 6.71
C ASP A 274 1.86 -18.70 6.27
N GLY A 275 2.59 -17.64 5.93
CA GLY A 275 3.98 -17.72 5.50
C GLY A 275 4.18 -18.25 4.08
N GLN A 276 3.12 -18.44 3.29
CA GLN A 276 3.19 -19.00 1.94
C GLN A 276 2.66 -18.03 0.90
N ARG A 277 3.35 -17.89 -0.23
CA ARG A 277 2.84 -17.10 -1.37
C ARG A 277 1.72 -17.88 -2.06
N LEU A 278 0.54 -17.27 -2.14
CA LEU A 278 -0.62 -17.85 -2.83
C LEU A 278 -0.73 -17.35 -4.27
N ALA A 279 -0.49 -16.06 -4.49
CA ALA A 279 -0.62 -15.42 -5.80
C ALA A 279 0.37 -14.27 -5.98
N ASP A 280 0.72 -13.96 -7.22
CA ASP A 280 1.41 -12.74 -7.60
C ASP A 280 0.94 -12.23 -8.96
N GLY A 281 1.54 -11.15 -9.46
CA GLY A 281 1.19 -10.58 -10.77
C GLY A 281 1.39 -11.51 -11.99
N LYS A 282 1.97 -12.71 -11.84
CA LYS A 282 2.03 -13.75 -12.89
C LYS A 282 0.85 -14.71 -12.86
N GLY A 283 0.13 -14.79 -11.75
CA GLY A 283 -0.98 -15.72 -11.59
C GLY A 283 -1.09 -16.29 -10.17
N VAL A 284 -1.90 -17.34 -10.07
CA VAL A 284 -2.21 -18.02 -8.83
C VAL A 284 -1.38 -19.29 -8.73
N TRP A 285 -0.71 -19.46 -7.58
CA TRP A 285 0.16 -20.60 -7.28
C TRP A 285 -0.54 -21.63 -6.41
N LYS A 286 -1.48 -21.18 -5.57
CA LYS A 286 -2.32 -22.00 -4.69
C LYS A 286 -3.70 -21.38 -4.57
N ASP A 287 -4.72 -22.11 -5.02
CA ASP A 287 -6.14 -21.75 -5.00
C ASP A 287 -6.98 -22.71 -4.15
N ASP A 288 -6.35 -23.74 -3.57
CA ASP A 288 -6.98 -24.78 -2.75
C ASP A 288 -7.38 -24.28 -1.36
N LEU A 289 -6.73 -23.23 -0.87
CA LEU A 289 -7.03 -22.63 0.45
C LEU A 289 -8.15 -21.59 0.39
N TYR A 290 -8.11 -20.73 -0.64
CA TYR A 290 -9.03 -19.62 -0.82
C TYR A 290 -9.25 -19.38 -2.32
N PRO A 291 -10.46 -19.01 -2.76
CA PRO A 291 -10.70 -18.58 -4.13
C PRO A 291 -9.86 -17.33 -4.45
N ILE A 292 -8.97 -17.46 -5.43
CA ILE A 292 -8.17 -16.34 -5.95
C ILE A 292 -8.30 -16.30 -7.46
N LYS A 293 -8.60 -15.12 -8.00
CA LYS A 293 -8.60 -14.87 -9.45
C LYS A 293 -7.67 -13.71 -9.82
N MET A 294 -6.94 -13.89 -10.91
CA MET A 294 -6.26 -12.81 -11.60
C MET A 294 -7.21 -12.20 -12.62
N VAL A 295 -7.36 -10.89 -12.60
CA VAL A 295 -8.11 -10.12 -13.60
C VAL A 295 -7.11 -9.29 -14.39
N GLU A 296 -7.07 -9.51 -15.70
CA GLU A 296 -6.18 -8.81 -16.63
C GLU A 296 -7.01 -7.97 -17.59
N ASP A 297 -6.65 -6.69 -17.72
CA ASP A 297 -7.21 -5.83 -18.75
C ASP A 297 -6.73 -6.28 -20.13
N PRO A 298 -7.62 -6.45 -21.13
CA PRO A 298 -7.23 -6.83 -22.50
C PRO A 298 -6.26 -5.84 -23.16
N GLN A 299 -6.24 -4.59 -22.71
CA GLN A 299 -5.34 -3.55 -23.18
C GLN A 299 -4.07 -3.41 -22.30
N ASP A 300 -3.89 -4.31 -21.32
CA ASP A 300 -2.76 -4.34 -20.39
C ASP A 300 -2.59 -3.01 -19.62
N ARG A 301 -3.69 -2.29 -19.33
CA ARG A 301 -3.70 -1.04 -18.56
C ARG A 301 -3.65 -1.27 -17.06
N PHE A 302 -4.26 -2.34 -16.59
CA PHE A 302 -4.26 -2.73 -15.17
C PHE A 302 -4.28 -4.24 -15.01
N ARG A 303 -3.92 -4.68 -13.81
CA ARG A 303 -4.12 -6.03 -13.30
C ARG A 303 -4.71 -5.97 -11.90
N ALA A 304 -5.41 -7.02 -11.51
CA ALA A 304 -5.84 -7.17 -10.14
C ALA A 304 -5.81 -8.62 -9.67
N LEU A 305 -5.56 -8.81 -8.37
CA LEU A 305 -5.84 -10.05 -7.67
C LEU A 305 -7.12 -9.86 -6.86
N VAL A 306 -8.07 -10.76 -7.03
CA VAL A 306 -9.30 -10.81 -6.24
C VAL A 306 -9.26 -12.05 -5.36
N VAL A 307 -9.46 -11.87 -4.06
CA VAL A 307 -9.36 -12.92 -3.05
C VAL A 307 -10.64 -12.91 -2.22
N ASP A 308 -11.38 -14.01 -2.23
CA ASP A 308 -12.58 -14.17 -1.41
C ASP A 308 -12.22 -14.91 -0.10
N VAL A 309 -12.57 -14.31 1.03
CA VAL A 309 -12.21 -14.80 2.37
C VAL A 309 -13.45 -14.83 3.26
N PRO A 310 -13.77 -15.97 3.91
CA PRO A 310 -14.81 -16.03 4.93
C PRO A 310 -14.51 -15.07 6.09
N TYR A 311 -15.50 -14.28 6.52
CA TYR A 311 -15.31 -13.26 7.56
C TYR A 311 -14.87 -13.87 8.90
N ARG A 312 -15.31 -15.09 9.22
CA ARG A 312 -14.83 -15.84 10.40
C ARG A 312 -13.31 -16.05 10.45
N ASP A 313 -12.62 -16.02 9.31
CA ASP A 313 -11.16 -16.14 9.24
C ASP A 313 -10.47 -14.77 9.44
N LEU A 314 -11.26 -13.69 9.47
CA LEU A 314 -10.82 -12.30 9.63
C LEU A 314 -11.11 -11.72 11.02
N SER A 315 -11.96 -12.36 11.82
CA SER A 315 -12.36 -11.95 13.16
C SER A 315 -11.58 -12.62 14.30
#